data_AF-A0A0G1FT12-F1
#
_entry.id   AF-A0A0G1FT12-F1
#
_cell.length_a   1.000
_cell.length_b   1.000
_cell.length_c   1.000
_cell.angle_alpha   90.00
_cell.angle_beta   90.00
_cell.angle_gamma   90.00
#
_symmetry.space_group_name_H-M   'P 1'
#
loop_
_entity.id
_entity.type
_entity.pdbx_description
1 polymer ?
#
loop_
_entity_poly.entity_id
_entity_poly.type
_entity_poly.pdbx_seq_one_letter_code
_entity_poly.pdbx_strand_id
1 'polypeptide(L)'
;MEEKVQKLEREVEEIQARNSRVEADKAWEVSWARQLFIAVSTYIIAGIWLVVIHDTFPWLKAFVPSVGYLLSVQSLPFIKKWWAANYGRK
;
A
#
# COMPACT_ATOMS: atom_id res chain seq x y z
N MET A 1 12.14 31.49 -29.08
CA MET A 1 11.51 31.55 -27.73
C MET A 1 10.28 30.66 -27.69
N GLU A 2 9.42 30.76 -28.71
CA GLU A 2 8.25 29.90 -28.91
C GLU A 2 8.57 28.39 -28.96
N GLU A 3 9.65 27.97 -29.62
CA GLU A 3 10.06 26.54 -29.65
C GLU A 3 10.38 25.98 -28.26
N LYS A 4 10.96 26.79 -27.35
CA LYS A 4 11.25 26.36 -25.99
C LYS A 4 9.97 26.20 -25.17
N VAL A 5 9.00 27.10 -25.38
CA VAL A 5 7.68 27.04 -24.73
C VAL A 5 6.92 25.79 -25.20
N GLN A 6 6.86 25.54 -26.50
CA GLN A 6 6.22 24.34 -27.06
C GLN A 6 6.89 23.04 -26.60
N LYS A 7 8.22 23.02 -26.45
CA LYS A 7 8.93 21.85 -25.90
C LYS A 7 8.55 21.60 -24.44
N LEU A 8 8.49 22.65 -23.62
CA LEU A 8 8.08 22.56 -22.21
C LEU A 8 6.62 22.12 -22.07
N GLU A 9 5.72 22.61 -22.91
CA GLU A 9 4.31 22.18 -22.92
C GLU A 9 4.18 20.68 -23.17
N ARG A 10 4.90 20.15 -24.16
CA ARG A 10 4.92 18.70 -24.45
C ARG A 10 5.49 17.89 -23.28
N GLU A 11 6.59 18.33 -22.67
CA GLU A 11 7.17 17.66 -21.49
C GLU A 11 6.18 17.65 -20.31
N VAL A 12 5.44 18.74 -20.10
CA VAL A 12 4.41 18.83 -19.05
C VAL A 12 3.26 17.86 -19.32
N GLU A 13 2.77 17.77 -20.56
CA GLU A 13 1.73 16.82 -20.95
C GLU A 13 2.16 15.37 -20.73
N GLU A 14 3.39 15.01 -21.12
CA GLU A 14 3.96 13.68 -20.90
C GLU A 14 4.07 13.34 -19.41
N ILE A 15 4.51 14.30 -18.59
CA ILE A 15 4.60 14.13 -17.13
C ILE A 15 3.21 13.96 -16.52
N GLN A 16 2.22 14.75 -16.95
CA GLN A 16 0.84 14.64 -16.45
C GLN A 16 0.22 13.30 -16.83
N ALA A 17 0.38 12.86 -18.08
CA ALA A 17 -0.10 11.56 -18.54
C ALA A 17 0.51 10.41 -17.74
N ARG A 18 1.82 10.48 -17.43
CA ARG A 18 2.48 9.49 -16.57
C ARG A 18 1.98 9.55 -15.14
N ASN A 19 1.85 10.74 -14.55
CA ASN A 19 1.41 10.91 -13.17
C ASN A 19 -0.01 10.38 -12.99
N SER A 20 -0.91 10.60 -13.95
CA SER A 20 -2.28 10.05 -13.91
C SER A 20 -2.30 8.53 -13.79
N ARG A 21 -1.48 7.82 -14.58
CA ARG A 21 -1.34 6.36 -14.49
C ARG A 21 -0.82 5.92 -13.12
N VAL A 22 0.23 6.59 -12.64
CA VAL A 22 0.84 6.29 -11.33
C VAL A 22 -0.12 6.55 -10.18
N GLU A 23 -0.96 7.58 -10.26
CA GLU A 23 -1.94 7.88 -9.22
C GLU A 23 -3.10 6.89 -9.22
N ALA A 24 -3.55 6.43 -10.38
CA ALA A 24 -4.53 5.36 -10.47
C ALA A 24 -4.01 4.05 -9.85
N ASP A 25 -2.75 3.68 -10.16
CA ASP A 25 -2.12 2.50 -9.56
C ASP A 25 -2.00 2.65 -8.04
N LYS A 26 -1.50 3.80 -7.55
CA LYS A 26 -1.41 4.09 -6.11
C LYS A 26 -2.78 4.04 -5.43
N ALA A 27 -3.82 4.57 -6.06
CA ALA A 27 -5.18 4.54 -5.53
C ALA A 27 -5.68 3.10 -5.41
N TRP A 28 -5.39 2.23 -6.40
CA TRP A 28 -5.66 0.80 -6.32
C TRP A 28 -4.87 0.14 -5.19
N GLU A 29 -3.59 0.46 -5.04
CA GLU A 29 -2.73 -0.14 -4.02
C GLU A 29 -3.17 0.18 -2.58
N VAL A 30 -3.63 1.42 -2.40
CA VAL A 30 -4.13 1.95 -1.14
C VAL A 30 -5.63 1.67 -0.96
N SER A 31 -6.29 1.12 -1.97
CA SER A 31 -7.72 0.85 -1.91
C SER A 31 -8.05 -0.12 -0.77
N TRP A 32 -9.10 0.21 -0.03
CA TRP A 32 -9.66 -0.66 1.00
C TRP A 32 -10.11 -2.00 0.41
N ALA A 33 -10.48 -2.05 -0.87
CA ALA A 33 -10.85 -3.28 -1.56
C ALA A 33 -9.68 -4.29 -1.59
N ARG A 34 -8.49 -3.86 -2.02
CA ARG A 34 -7.30 -4.73 -2.05
C ARG A 34 -6.86 -5.12 -0.64
N GLN A 35 -6.83 -4.16 0.28
CA GLN A 35 -6.42 -4.38 1.67
C GLN A 35 -7.33 -5.39 2.37
N LEU A 36 -8.65 -5.25 2.21
CA LEU A 36 -9.62 -6.18 2.79
C LEU A 36 -9.50 -7.57 2.15
N PHE A 37 -9.36 -7.64 0.83
CA PHE A 37 -9.18 -8.91 0.12
C PHE A 37 -7.96 -9.68 0.62
N ILE A 38 -6.81 -8.99 0.77
CA ILE A 38 -5.58 -9.61 1.29
C ILE A 38 -5.78 -9.99 2.76
N ALA A 39 -6.33 -9.11 3.60
CA ALA A 39 -6.54 -9.40 5.02
C ALA A 39 -7.45 -10.61 5.27
N VAL A 40 -8.53 -10.74 4.50
CA VAL A 40 -9.44 -11.90 4.54
C VAL A 40 -8.76 -13.15 4.03
N SER A 41 -8.01 -13.07 2.92
CA SER A 41 -7.26 -14.21 2.38
C SER A 41 -6.22 -14.72 3.37
N THR A 42 -5.45 -13.81 3.98
CA THR A 42 -4.48 -14.13 5.04
C THR A 42 -5.15 -14.77 6.24
N TYR A 43 -6.34 -14.29 6.64
CA TYR A 43 -7.08 -14.83 7.77
C TYR A 43 -7.50 -16.28 7.52
N ILE A 44 -8.07 -16.54 6.33
CA ILE A 44 -8.53 -17.88 5.94
C ILE A 44 -7.35 -18.84 5.85
N ILE A 45 -6.28 -18.46 5.15
CA ILE A 45 -5.10 -19.32 4.97
C ILE A 45 -4.43 -19.64 6.31
N ALA A 46 -4.21 -18.63 7.15
CA ALA A 46 -3.63 -18.81 8.48
C ALA A 46 -4.54 -19.65 9.38
N GLY A 47 -5.86 -19.44 9.34
CA GLY A 47 -6.83 -20.22 10.09
C GLY A 47 -6.81 -21.70 9.70
N ILE A 48 -6.86 -21.99 8.39
CA ILE A 48 -6.76 -23.36 7.87
C ILE A 48 -5.46 -24.02 8.33
N TRP A 49 -4.32 -23.33 8.20
CA TRP A 49 -3.02 -23.85 8.63
C TRP A 49 -2.99 -24.19 10.12
N LEU A 50 -3.50 -23.30 10.96
CA LEU A 50 -3.54 -23.50 12.41
C LEU A 50 -4.48 -24.64 12.82
N VAL A 51 -5.57 -24.86 12.08
CA VAL A 51 -6.44 -26.04 12.26
C VAL A 51 -5.69 -27.33 11.91
N VAL A 52 -4.93 -27.34 10.81
CA VAL A 52 -4.17 -28.52 10.35
C VAL A 52 -3.14 -28.99 11.39
N ILE A 53 -2.52 -28.06 12.12
CA ILE A 53 -1.54 -28.40 13.18
C ILE A 53 -2.19 -28.66 14.55
N HIS A 54 -3.53 -28.70 14.63
CA HIS A 54 -4.28 -28.87 15.88
C HIS A 54 -3.94 -27.85 16.98
N ASP A 55 -3.79 -26.58 16.61
CA ASP A 55 -3.64 -25.50 17.59
C ASP A 55 -4.94 -25.31 18.41
N THR A 56 -4.81 -24.84 19.65
CA THR A 56 -5.89 -24.59 20.62
C THR A 56 -6.87 -23.51 20.18
N PHE A 57 -6.39 -22.44 19.52
CA PHE A 57 -7.22 -21.29 19.12
C PHE A 57 -6.90 -20.79 17.71
N PRO A 58 -7.13 -21.61 16.67
CA PRO A 58 -6.61 -21.34 15.32
C PRO A 58 -7.19 -20.07 14.71
N TRP A 59 -8.49 -19.85 14.81
CA TRP A 59 -9.14 -18.65 14.27
C TRP A 59 -8.79 -17.37 15.03
N LEU A 60 -8.62 -17.46 16.36
CA LEU A 60 -8.17 -16.32 17.16
C LEU A 60 -6.72 -15.95 16.82
N LYS A 61 -5.84 -16.93 16.68
CA LYS A 61 -4.43 -16.73 16.33
C LYS A 61 -4.26 -16.28 14.87
N ALA A 62 -5.16 -16.65 13.97
CA ALA A 62 -5.19 -16.16 12.59
C ALA A 62 -5.44 -14.64 12.48
N PHE A 63 -5.98 -13.99 13.52
CA PHE A 63 -6.05 -12.52 13.56
C PHE A 63 -4.67 -11.87 13.60
N VAL A 64 -3.66 -12.52 14.20
CA VAL A 64 -2.31 -11.94 14.32
C VAL A 64 -1.72 -11.56 12.96
N PRO A 65 -1.64 -12.46 11.95
CA PRO A 65 -1.11 -12.10 10.65
C PRO A 65 -2.02 -11.14 9.87
N SER A 66 -3.35 -11.26 9.96
CA SER A 66 -4.27 -10.37 9.24
C SER A 66 -4.28 -8.94 9.77
N VAL A 67 -4.32 -8.79 11.10
CA VAL A 67 -4.22 -7.48 11.75
C VAL A 67 -2.82 -6.91 11.59
N GLY A 68 -1.78 -7.74 11.69
CA GLY A 68 -0.40 -7.34 11.40
C GLY A 68 -0.24 -6.76 10.00
N TYR A 69 -0.82 -7.41 8.99
CA TYR A 69 -0.87 -6.87 7.63
C TYR A 69 -1.58 -5.51 7.57
N LEU A 70 -2.79 -5.40 8.12
CA LEU A 70 -3.55 -4.14 8.11
C LEU A 70 -2.83 -2.99 8.84
N LEU A 71 -2.17 -3.28 9.96
CA LEU A 71 -1.35 -2.31 10.69
C LEU A 71 -0.10 -1.92 9.91
N SER A 72 0.55 -2.85 9.21
CA SER A 72 1.72 -2.54 8.38
C SER A 72 1.37 -1.54 7.27
N VAL A 73 0.23 -1.72 6.61
CA VAL A 73 -0.20 -0.82 5.53
C VAL A 73 -0.55 0.58 6.05
N GLN A 74 -1.22 0.67 7.19
CA GLN A 74 -1.64 1.96 7.77
C GLN A 74 -0.54 2.68 8.55
N SER A 75 0.45 1.96 9.08
CA SER A 75 1.56 2.56 9.84
C SER A 75 2.64 3.18 8.94
N LEU A 76 2.83 2.65 7.73
CA LEU A 76 3.85 3.12 6.78
C LEU A 76 3.74 4.64 6.46
N PRO A 77 2.56 5.23 6.19
CA PRO A 77 2.43 6.68 5.99
C PRO A 77 2.85 7.49 7.21
N PHE A 78 2.52 7.03 8.42
CA PHE A 78 2.87 7.71 9.66
C PHE A 78 4.38 7.64 9.92
N ILE A 79 4.96 6.44 9.83
CA ILE A 79 6.41 6.21 10.00
C ILE A 79 7.19 7.00 8.95
N LYS A 80 6.73 7.01 7.70
CA LYS A 80 7.35 7.80 6.62
C LYS A 80 7.32 9.30 6.91
N LYS A 81 6.20 9.85 7.39
CA LYS A 81 6.09 11.25 7.78
C LYS A 81 7.04 11.60 8.93
N TRP A 82 7.08 10.76 9.96
CA TRP A 82 7.98 10.92 11.10
C TRP A 82 9.45 10.88 10.68
N TRP A 83 9.85 9.89 9.89
CA TRP A 83 11.22 9.76 9.39
C TRP A 83 11.63 10.95 8.51
N ALA A 84 10.76 11.38 7.60
CA ALA A 84 11.01 12.54 6.75
C ALA A 84 11.15 13.84 7.56
N ALA A 85 10.37 14.01 8.63
CA ALA A 85 10.47 15.18 9.51
C ALA A 85 11.82 15.22 10.27
N ASN A 86 12.34 14.05 10.67
CA ASN A 86 13.54 13.96 11.50
C ASN A 86 14.85 13.86 10.68
N TYR A 87 14.80 13.28 9.47
CA TYR A 87 15.98 12.95 8.67
C TYR A 87 15.90 13.42 7.21
N GLY A 88 14.76 13.95 6.73
CA GLY A 88 14.54 14.36 5.33
C GLY A 88 15.18 15.69 4.92
N ARG A 89 16.11 16.24 5.71
CA ARG A 89 16.96 17.38 5.34
C ARG A 89 18.42 16.92 5.21
N LYS A 90 18.75 16.33 4.06
CA LYS A 90 20.07 16.40 3.42
C LYS A 90 19.88 16.47 1.92
#